data_AF-A0A9D6UXI7-F1
#
_entry.id   AF-A0A9D6UXI7-F1
#
_cell.length_a   1.000
_cell.length_b   1.000
_cell.length_c   1.000
_cell.angle_alpha   90.00
_cell.angle_beta   90.00
_cell.angle_gamma   90.00
#
_symmetry.space_group_name_H-M   'P 1'
#
loop_
_entity.id
_entity.type
_entity.pdbx_description
1 polymer ?
#
loop_
_entity_poly.entity_id
_entity_poly.type
_entity_poly.pdbx_seq_one_letter_code
_entity_poly.pdbx_strand_id
1 'polypeptide(L)'
;MIPIIVLSKGVEIPKEGTCYLITRHGVFLRKKNGLIEAIIPIHGIPFLETVQASARLHIPKIPALETARIVGLMQRVYRAYHTESVVLIHFNPQEQSFLVQCPPQTVTPASLGYDSQEQYQGFRLIGTAHSHGSMSAFHSGADDMDEKHFDGLHITFGNMGSEDFSVSSSIVVNGRRTQVVPEEVLEGITKVGRNEEDEVIKLRSQMSEFQEAQTLDFGDGEFFGLKDIFLGRSSHGSRKHSLWSLRNFFRKSEPRYRLLLDLDTEKEQELQDEWFKQVRLPDKPRRSWAWISR
;
A
#
# COMPACT_ATOMS: atom_id res chain seq x y z
N MET A 1 36.91 9.36 23.55
CA MET A 1 35.91 8.69 22.68
C MET A 1 35.71 7.28 23.22
N ILE A 2 34.47 6.83 23.44
CA ILE A 2 34.17 5.47 23.93
C ILE A 2 34.27 4.51 22.73
N PRO A 3 35.06 3.42 22.77
CA PRO A 3 35.19 2.49 21.65
C PRO A 3 33.88 1.79 21.32
N ILE A 4 33.65 1.54 20.02
CA ILE A 4 32.54 0.73 19.49
C ILE A 4 33.14 -0.47 18.77
N ILE A 5 32.76 -1.68 19.17
CA ILE A 5 33.39 -2.93 18.72
C ILE A 5 32.32 -3.84 18.13
N VAL A 6 32.45 -4.20 16.86
CA VAL A 6 31.65 -5.27 16.24
C VAL A 6 32.24 -6.60 16.68
N LEU A 7 31.54 -7.30 17.57
CA LEU A 7 32.06 -8.51 18.19
C LEU A 7 31.96 -9.69 17.24
N SER A 8 33.12 -10.17 16.78
CA SER A 8 33.28 -11.39 15.99
C SER A 8 34.45 -12.22 16.52
N LYS A 9 34.60 -13.45 16.03
CA LYS A 9 35.65 -14.37 16.51
C LYS A 9 37.03 -13.76 16.27
N GLY A 10 37.83 -13.63 17.34
CA GLY A 10 39.20 -13.10 17.28
C GLY A 10 39.32 -11.59 17.40
N VAL A 11 38.21 -10.85 17.55
CA VAL A 11 38.27 -9.40 17.82
C VAL A 11 38.67 -9.16 19.27
N GLU A 12 39.73 -8.37 19.47
CA GLU A 12 40.18 -7.98 20.80
C GLU A 12 39.30 -6.86 21.38
N ILE A 13 39.01 -6.99 22.67
CA ILE A 13 38.27 -5.99 23.45
C ILE A 13 39.28 -5.27 24.36
N PRO A 14 39.22 -3.93 24.51
CA PRO A 14 40.08 -3.17 25.40
C PRO A 14 40.16 -3.80 26.79
N LYS A 15 41.37 -3.95 27.33
CA LYS A 15 41.57 -4.66 28.60
C LYS A 15 40.93 -3.96 29.80
N GLU A 16 40.74 -2.64 29.72
CA GLU A 16 40.16 -1.80 30.76
C GLU A 16 39.26 -0.72 30.14
N GLY A 17 38.43 -0.09 30.98
CA GLY A 17 37.58 1.03 30.60
C GLY A 17 36.18 0.64 30.11
N THR A 18 35.52 1.59 29.46
CA THR A 18 34.15 1.44 28.94
C THR A 18 34.17 1.31 27.43
N CYS A 19 33.40 0.37 26.86
CA CYS A 19 33.20 0.24 25.42
C CYS A 19 31.80 -0.29 25.07
N TYR A 20 31.31 0.04 23.88
CA TYR A 20 30.10 -0.54 23.29
C TYR A 20 30.46 -1.77 22.46
N LEU A 21 29.69 -2.84 22.61
CA LEU A 21 29.82 -4.07 21.85
C LEU A 21 28.57 -4.24 20.98
N ILE A 22 28.74 -4.37 19.66
CA ILE A 22 27.69 -4.79 18.73
C ILE A 22 27.77 -6.31 18.62
N THR A 23 26.70 -7.00 19.03
CA THR A 23 26.62 -8.46 19.13
C THR A 23 25.45 -9.00 18.33
N ARG A 24 25.33 -10.33 18.22
CA ARG A 24 24.15 -11.01 17.63
C ARG A 24 22.82 -10.55 18.26
N HIS A 25 22.81 -10.17 19.53
CA HIS A 25 21.61 -9.79 20.28
C HIS A 25 21.43 -8.28 20.41
N GLY A 26 22.16 -7.48 19.63
CA GLY A 26 22.12 -6.02 19.67
C GLY A 26 23.31 -5.42 20.41
N VAL A 27 23.11 -4.24 20.99
CA VAL A 27 24.17 -3.43 21.59
C VAL A 27 24.29 -3.69 23.09
N PHE A 28 25.52 -3.92 23.54
CA PHE A 28 25.87 -4.10 24.95
C PHE A 28 26.86 -3.02 25.39
N LEU A 29 26.78 -2.61 26.64
CA LEU A 29 27.78 -1.76 27.28
C LEU A 29 28.67 -2.63 28.14
N ARG A 30 29.97 -2.64 27.83
CA ARG A 30 30.98 -3.22 28.71
C ARG A 30 31.62 -2.12 29.54
N LYS A 31 31.72 -2.34 30.85
CA LYS A 31 32.50 -1.53 31.77
C LYS A 31 33.45 -2.44 32.51
N LYS A 32 34.74 -2.14 32.44
CA LYS A 32 35.75 -2.74 33.28
C LYS A 32 36.52 -1.64 33.99
N ASN A 33 36.53 -1.72 35.31
CA ASN A 33 37.49 -1.06 36.17
C ASN A 33 38.10 -2.15 37.05
N GLY A 34 39.27 -1.92 37.64
CA GLY A 34 39.99 -2.92 38.45
C GLY A 34 39.23 -3.53 39.64
N LEU A 35 37.96 -3.17 39.84
CA LEU A 35 37.04 -3.74 40.83
C LEU A 35 35.93 -4.60 40.19
N ILE A 36 35.37 -4.16 39.05
CA ILE A 36 34.16 -4.74 38.45
C ILE A 36 34.31 -4.81 36.93
N GLU A 37 33.95 -5.96 36.37
CA GLU A 37 33.69 -6.14 34.94
C GLU A 37 32.21 -6.51 34.73
N ALA A 38 31.52 -5.75 33.87
CA ALA A 38 30.14 -6.01 33.51
C ALA A 38 29.92 -5.82 32.00
N ILE A 39 29.07 -6.68 31.43
CA ILE A 39 28.57 -6.58 30.04
C ILE A 39 27.05 -6.66 30.11
N ILE A 40 26.36 -5.57 29.79
CA ILE A 40 24.92 -5.44 29.99
C ILE A 40 24.26 -4.96 28.69
N PRO A 41 23.13 -5.54 28.26
CA PRO A 41 22.40 -5.06 27.10
C PRO A 41 21.88 -3.63 27.35
N ILE A 42 21.90 -2.79 26.32
CA ILE A 42 21.38 -1.43 26.40
C ILE A 42 20.38 -1.13 25.29
N HIS A 43 19.38 -0.32 25.60
CA HIS A 43 18.37 0.16 24.66
C HIS A 43 18.67 1.61 24.29
N GLY A 44 19.60 1.80 23.35
CA GLY A 44 20.01 3.12 22.86
C GLY A 44 21.17 3.76 23.62
N ILE A 45 21.71 4.83 23.03
CA ILE A 45 22.86 5.58 23.55
C ILE A 45 22.46 7.06 23.61
N PRO A 46 22.22 7.64 24.80
CA PRO A 46 21.52 8.93 24.95
C PRO A 46 22.14 10.14 24.23
N PHE A 47 23.45 10.11 23.97
CA PHE A 47 24.18 11.20 23.33
C PHE A 47 24.32 11.04 21.81
N LEU A 48 23.79 9.95 21.24
CA LEU A 48 23.74 9.76 19.78
C LEU A 48 22.44 10.32 19.21
N GLU A 49 22.51 10.77 17.96
CA GLU A 49 21.34 11.25 17.23
C GLU A 49 20.32 10.13 16.99
N THR A 50 19.04 10.51 16.97
CA THR A 50 17.97 9.61 16.56
C THR A 50 17.88 9.58 15.04
N VAL A 51 18.05 8.40 14.44
CA VAL A 51 17.79 8.18 13.02
C VAL A 51 16.42 7.54 12.86
N GLN A 52 15.54 8.18 12.09
CA GLN A 52 14.26 7.61 11.71
C GLN A 52 14.48 6.55 10.62
N ALA A 53 13.87 5.38 10.79
CA ALA A 53 13.87 4.36 9.76
C ALA A 53 13.19 4.91 8.50
N SER A 54 13.86 4.77 7.36
CA SER A 54 13.32 5.16 6.06
C SER A 54 13.87 4.23 4.97
N ALA A 55 13.14 4.13 3.87
CA ALA A 55 13.57 3.44 2.67
C ALA A 55 13.36 4.36 1.46
N ARG A 56 14.27 4.31 0.49
CA ARG A 56 14.23 5.13 -0.73
C ARG A 56 14.69 4.30 -1.92
N LEU A 57 14.02 4.46 -3.05
CA LEU A 57 14.46 3.92 -4.32
C LEU A 57 15.45 4.88 -4.96
N HIS A 58 16.58 4.34 -5.44
CA HIS A 58 17.62 5.08 -6.16
C HIS A 58 17.65 4.66 -7.63
N ILE A 59 16.48 4.64 -8.26
CA ILE A 59 16.27 4.32 -9.68
C ILE A 59 15.29 5.34 -10.27
N PRO A 60 15.21 5.48 -11.61
CA PRO A 60 14.19 6.31 -12.24
C PRO A 60 12.77 5.84 -11.88
N LYS A 61 11.78 6.67 -12.15
CA LYS A 61 10.37 6.27 -12.05
C LYS A 61 10.05 5.23 -13.11
N ILE A 62 9.07 4.37 -12.83
CA ILE A 62 8.52 3.47 -13.83
C ILE A 62 7.92 4.33 -14.96
N PRO A 63 8.37 4.16 -16.22
CA PRO A 63 7.95 5.02 -17.32
C PRO A 63 6.44 5.01 -17.56
N ALA A 64 5.92 6.09 -18.16
CA ALA A 64 4.49 6.25 -18.39
C ALA A 64 3.88 5.11 -19.22
N LEU A 65 4.61 4.62 -20.23
CA LEU A 65 4.18 3.48 -21.05
C LEU A 65 4.03 2.20 -20.23
N GLU A 66 5.00 1.89 -19.37
CA GLU A 66 4.92 0.71 -18.49
C GLU A 66 3.79 0.88 -17.47
N THR A 67 3.62 2.08 -16.91
CA THR A 67 2.52 2.38 -15.98
C THR A 67 1.16 2.17 -16.64
N ALA A 68 0.97 2.65 -17.87
CA ALA A 68 -0.24 2.45 -18.65
C ALA A 68 -0.47 0.96 -18.95
N ARG A 69 0.58 0.19 -19.27
CA ARG A 69 0.49 -1.26 -19.49
C ARG A 69 0.02 -2.01 -18.26
N ILE A 70 0.58 -1.67 -17.09
CA ILE A 70 0.19 -2.25 -15.80
C ILE A 70 -1.30 -2.00 -15.54
N VAL A 71 -1.71 -0.74 -15.58
CA VAL A 71 -3.11 -0.34 -15.31
C VAL A 71 -4.07 -0.94 -16.34
N GLY A 72 -3.70 -0.92 -17.63
CA GLY A 72 -4.50 -1.47 -18.71
C GLY A 72 -4.78 -2.96 -18.55
N LEU A 73 -3.76 -3.74 -18.17
CA LEU A 73 -3.92 -5.16 -17.86
C LEU A 73 -4.89 -5.35 -16.69
N MET A 74 -4.66 -4.63 -15.59
CA MET A 74 -5.46 -4.76 -14.37
C MET A 74 -6.94 -4.40 -14.60
N GLN A 75 -7.21 -3.31 -15.33
CA GLN A 75 -8.56 -2.94 -15.74
C GLN A 75 -9.20 -3.99 -16.66
N ARG A 76 -8.43 -4.53 -17.60
CA ARG A 76 -8.90 -5.59 -18.50
C ARG A 76 -9.25 -6.86 -17.75
N VAL A 77 -8.39 -7.33 -16.85
CA VAL A 77 -8.65 -8.49 -15.98
C VAL A 77 -9.88 -8.25 -15.13
N TYR A 78 -10.00 -7.09 -14.50
CA TYR A 78 -11.16 -6.78 -13.66
C TYR A 78 -12.47 -6.74 -14.48
N ARG A 79 -12.45 -6.17 -15.69
CA ARG A 79 -13.63 -6.15 -16.58
C ARG A 79 -14.06 -7.55 -17.04
N ALA A 80 -13.10 -8.43 -17.30
CA ALA A 80 -13.39 -9.77 -17.79
C ALA A 80 -13.80 -10.73 -16.66
N TYR A 81 -13.14 -10.65 -15.51
CA TYR A 81 -13.19 -11.68 -14.47
C TYR A 81 -13.57 -11.16 -13.08
N HIS A 82 -13.72 -9.85 -12.88
CA HIS A 82 -14.00 -9.22 -11.58
C HIS A 82 -13.05 -9.67 -10.45
N THR A 83 -11.77 -9.83 -10.79
CA THR A 83 -10.74 -10.39 -9.93
C THR A 83 -9.49 -9.50 -9.92
N GLU A 84 -8.57 -9.83 -9.02
CA GLU A 84 -7.23 -9.24 -8.92
C GLU A 84 -6.27 -9.77 -10.00
N SER A 85 -5.17 -9.07 -10.21
CA SER A 85 -4.05 -9.50 -11.05
C SER A 85 -2.73 -8.94 -10.52
N VAL A 86 -1.61 -9.59 -10.84
CA VAL A 86 -0.26 -9.16 -10.44
C VAL A 86 0.68 -9.09 -11.64
N VAL A 87 1.66 -8.19 -11.55
CA VAL A 87 2.82 -8.11 -12.43
C VAL A 87 4.10 -7.99 -11.62
N LEU A 88 5.20 -8.45 -12.20
CA LEU A 88 6.55 -8.35 -11.65
C LEU A 88 7.29 -7.22 -12.34
N ILE A 89 7.94 -6.36 -11.55
CA ILE A 89 8.68 -5.21 -12.05
C ILE A 89 10.17 -5.53 -11.94
N HIS A 90 10.83 -5.55 -13.08
CA HIS A 90 12.26 -5.76 -13.18
C HIS A 90 12.97 -4.50 -13.65
N PHE A 91 14.22 -4.32 -13.22
CA PHE A 91 15.06 -3.20 -13.59
C PHE A 91 16.45 -3.64 -14.02
N ASN A 92 16.91 -3.14 -15.16
CA ASN A 92 18.28 -3.30 -15.64
C ASN A 92 19.12 -2.08 -15.23
N PRO A 93 20.04 -2.20 -14.27
CA PRO A 93 20.83 -1.06 -13.80
C PRO A 93 21.86 -0.55 -14.81
N GLN A 94 22.26 -1.36 -15.80
CA GLN A 94 23.22 -0.95 -16.84
C GLN A 94 22.54 -0.09 -17.91
N GLU A 95 21.35 -0.52 -18.35
CA GLU A 95 20.59 0.18 -19.39
C GLU A 95 19.63 1.25 -18.83
N GLN A 96 19.44 1.29 -17.50
CA GLN A 96 18.45 2.13 -16.84
C GLN A 96 17.02 1.92 -17.40
N SER A 97 16.70 0.66 -17.71
CA SER A 97 15.45 0.26 -18.35
C SER A 97 14.61 -0.64 -17.45
N PHE A 98 13.29 -0.54 -17.63
CA PHE A 98 12.32 -1.37 -16.93
C PHE A 98 11.82 -2.49 -17.83
N LEU A 99 11.50 -3.62 -17.20
CA LEU A 99 10.76 -4.70 -17.82
C LEU A 99 9.62 -5.08 -16.87
N VAL A 100 8.39 -4.93 -17.35
CA VAL A 100 7.20 -5.42 -16.65
C VAL A 100 6.84 -6.78 -17.23
N GLN A 101 6.62 -7.75 -16.35
CA GLN A 101 6.24 -9.11 -16.72
C GLN A 101 4.90 -9.45 -16.06
N CYS A 102 3.96 -9.98 -16.85
CA CYS A 102 2.79 -10.67 -16.32
C CYS A 102 3.14 -12.17 -16.17
N PRO A 103 3.39 -12.68 -14.95
CA PRO A 103 3.65 -14.10 -14.77
C PRO A 103 2.36 -14.93 -14.99
N PRO A 104 2.47 -16.22 -15.36
CA PRO A 104 1.37 -17.15 -15.23
C PRO A 104 0.80 -17.11 -13.81
N GLN A 105 -0.50 -16.82 -13.69
CA GLN A 105 -1.12 -16.56 -12.40
C GLN A 105 -2.53 -17.15 -12.31
N THR A 106 -2.86 -17.65 -11.13
CA THR A 106 -4.21 -18.10 -10.77
C THR A 106 -4.78 -17.12 -9.75
N VAL A 107 -5.91 -16.52 -10.08
CA VAL A 107 -6.43 -15.36 -9.36
C VAL A 107 -7.85 -15.57 -8.85
N THR A 108 -8.15 -15.02 -7.68
CA THR A 108 -9.51 -14.86 -7.15
C THR A 108 -9.67 -13.44 -6.60
N PRO A 109 -10.90 -12.97 -6.32
CA PRO A 109 -11.11 -11.65 -5.74
C PRO A 109 -10.46 -11.41 -4.37
N ALA A 110 -9.89 -12.45 -3.73
CA ALA A 110 -9.29 -12.36 -2.41
C ALA A 110 -7.94 -13.12 -2.30
N SER A 111 -7.37 -13.58 -3.42
CA SER A 111 -6.09 -14.29 -3.39
C SER A 111 -5.41 -14.28 -4.76
N LEU A 112 -4.09 -14.12 -4.76
CA LEU A 112 -3.23 -14.20 -5.93
C LEU A 112 -2.16 -15.26 -5.75
N GLY A 113 -1.96 -16.11 -6.75
CA GLY A 113 -0.82 -17.03 -6.83
C GLY A 113 -0.16 -16.94 -8.19
N TYR A 114 1.16 -16.80 -8.24
CA TYR A 114 1.93 -16.62 -9.47
C TYR A 114 3.26 -17.36 -9.43
N ASP A 115 3.77 -17.72 -10.61
CA ASP A 115 5.11 -18.30 -10.76
C ASP A 115 6.13 -17.19 -11.05
N SER A 116 7.22 -17.13 -10.28
CA SER A 116 8.29 -16.12 -10.41
C SER A 116 9.61 -16.70 -10.94
N GLN A 117 9.58 -17.90 -11.55
CA GLN A 117 10.81 -18.59 -11.97
C GLN A 117 11.51 -18.00 -13.19
N GLU A 118 10.88 -17.11 -13.95
CA GLU A 118 11.52 -16.49 -15.11
C GLU A 118 12.61 -15.50 -14.68
N GLN A 119 13.82 -15.71 -15.19
CA GLN A 119 14.95 -14.82 -14.99
C GLN A 119 15.31 -14.13 -16.30
N TYR A 120 15.40 -12.81 -16.24
CA TYR A 120 15.76 -11.96 -17.37
C TYR A 120 17.21 -11.52 -17.25
N GLN A 121 18.04 -11.87 -18.24
CA GLN A 121 19.46 -11.56 -18.19
C GLN A 121 19.70 -10.04 -18.09
N GLY A 122 20.48 -9.62 -17.09
CA GLY A 122 20.78 -8.20 -16.83
C GLY A 122 19.72 -7.47 -16.02
N PHE A 123 18.55 -8.06 -15.80
CA PHE A 123 17.46 -7.49 -15.03
C PHE A 123 17.44 -8.05 -13.61
N ARG A 124 16.99 -7.22 -12.67
CA ARG A 124 16.75 -7.59 -11.27
C ARG A 124 15.28 -7.39 -10.95
N LEU A 125 14.65 -8.36 -10.30
CA LEU A 125 13.32 -8.18 -9.74
C LEU A 125 13.41 -7.13 -8.62
N ILE A 126 12.72 -6.00 -8.78
CA ILE A 126 12.75 -4.88 -7.82
C ILE A 126 11.43 -4.67 -7.09
N GLY A 127 10.36 -5.30 -7.56
CA GLY A 127 9.04 -5.05 -7.01
C GLY A 127 7.91 -5.84 -7.64
N THR A 128 6.74 -5.72 -7.04
CA THR A 128 5.47 -6.25 -7.56
C THR A 128 4.44 -5.15 -7.65
N ALA A 129 3.50 -5.30 -8.58
CA ALA A 129 2.29 -4.51 -8.60
C ALA A 129 1.07 -5.40 -8.72
N HIS A 130 0.07 -5.24 -7.85
CA HIS A 130 -1.19 -5.99 -7.91
C HIS A 130 -2.41 -5.09 -7.83
N SER A 131 -3.57 -5.65 -8.19
CA SER A 131 -4.85 -4.93 -8.13
C SER A 131 -5.78 -5.48 -7.06
N HIS A 132 -6.63 -4.61 -6.50
CA HIS A 132 -7.72 -4.94 -5.55
C HIS A 132 -9.11 -4.95 -6.22
N GLY A 133 -9.16 -5.09 -7.55
CA GLY A 133 -10.41 -5.06 -8.32
C GLY A 133 -11.24 -3.78 -8.05
N SER A 134 -12.44 -3.93 -7.46
CA SER A 134 -13.33 -2.80 -7.13
C SER A 134 -12.94 -2.02 -5.88
N MET A 135 -12.12 -2.58 -5.01
CA MET A 135 -11.75 -1.99 -3.73
C MET A 135 -10.67 -0.92 -3.91
N SER A 136 -10.59 0.03 -2.99
CA SER A 136 -9.50 1.01 -2.99
C SER A 136 -8.15 0.33 -2.74
N ALA A 137 -7.08 0.97 -3.23
CA ALA A 137 -5.72 0.56 -2.95
C ALA A 137 -5.44 0.78 -1.46
N PHE A 138 -5.01 -0.28 -0.79
CA PHE A 138 -4.43 -0.24 0.54
C PHE A 138 -3.59 -1.50 0.70
N HIS A 139 -2.53 -1.46 1.50
CA HIS A 139 -1.85 -2.70 1.87
C HIS A 139 -2.65 -3.34 3.02
N SER A 140 -3.21 -4.53 2.78
CA SER A 140 -3.94 -5.32 3.77
C SER A 140 -3.00 -6.16 4.63
N GLY A 141 -3.47 -6.67 5.76
CA GLY A 141 -2.69 -7.60 6.60
C GLY A 141 -2.38 -8.96 5.94
N ALA A 142 -3.03 -9.29 4.81
CA ALA A 142 -2.71 -10.46 4.00
C ALA A 142 -1.52 -10.20 3.06
N ASP A 143 -1.45 -8.99 2.47
CA ASP A 143 -0.29 -8.53 1.69
C ASP A 143 0.98 -8.49 2.56
N ASP A 144 0.82 -8.15 3.85
CA ASP A 144 1.92 -8.12 4.82
C ASP A 144 2.58 -9.49 5.09
N MET A 145 1.98 -10.63 4.71
CA MET A 145 2.58 -11.95 4.88
C MET A 145 3.37 -12.42 3.65
N ASP A 146 2.87 -12.13 2.44
CA ASP A 146 3.54 -12.50 1.19
C ASP A 146 4.68 -11.52 0.86
N GLU A 147 4.53 -10.23 1.19
CA GLU A 147 5.54 -9.19 0.99
C GLU A 147 6.60 -9.14 2.10
N LYS A 148 6.40 -9.86 3.21
CA LYS A 148 7.33 -9.86 4.36
C LYS A 148 8.73 -10.36 4.02
N HIS A 149 8.82 -11.19 2.98
CA HIS A 149 10.03 -11.90 2.59
C HIS A 149 10.63 -11.40 1.27
N PHE A 150 10.00 -10.41 0.63
CA PHE A 150 10.53 -9.78 -0.57
C PHE A 150 10.87 -8.33 -0.28
N ASP A 151 12.17 -8.02 -0.31
CA ASP A 151 12.65 -6.66 -0.18
C ASP A 151 12.51 -5.96 -1.53
N GLY A 152 11.66 -4.93 -1.61
CA GLY A 152 11.36 -4.28 -2.89
C GLY A 152 10.27 -3.22 -2.84
N LEU A 153 9.93 -2.72 -4.03
CA LEU A 153 8.81 -1.82 -4.31
C LEU A 153 7.51 -2.63 -4.42
N HIS A 154 6.48 -2.22 -3.71
CA HIS A 154 5.16 -2.83 -3.76
C HIS A 154 4.14 -1.78 -4.11
N ILE A 155 3.35 -2.03 -5.15
CA ILE A 155 2.32 -1.11 -5.64
C ILE A 155 0.99 -1.82 -5.69
N THR A 156 -0.02 -1.23 -5.08
CA THR A 156 -1.39 -1.73 -5.12
C THR A 156 -2.25 -0.75 -5.89
N PHE A 157 -3.00 -1.25 -6.88
CA PHE A 157 -3.95 -0.50 -7.68
C PHE A 157 -5.38 -0.87 -7.30
N GLY A 158 -6.21 0.12 -7.01
CA GLY A 158 -7.60 -0.10 -6.60
C GLY A 158 -8.60 0.57 -7.52
N ASN A 159 -9.85 0.09 -7.50
CA ASN A 159 -10.97 0.58 -8.29
C ASN A 159 -10.72 0.47 -9.81
N MET A 160 -10.25 -0.69 -10.25
CA MET A 160 -9.95 -1.05 -11.65
C MET A 160 -11.19 -1.13 -12.55
N GLY A 161 -12.40 -0.95 -12.00
CA GLY A 161 -13.64 -0.83 -12.78
C GLY A 161 -13.94 0.58 -13.28
N SER A 162 -13.10 1.56 -12.97
CA SER A 162 -13.31 2.97 -13.29
C SER A 162 -12.13 3.55 -14.08
N GLU A 163 -12.38 4.64 -14.79
CA GLU A 163 -11.33 5.41 -15.49
C GLU A 163 -10.31 5.95 -14.49
N ASP A 164 -10.82 6.55 -13.41
CA ASP A 164 -10.00 6.95 -12.28
C ASP A 164 -9.76 5.73 -11.38
N PHE A 165 -8.57 5.62 -10.79
CA PHE A 165 -8.18 4.53 -9.90
C PHE A 165 -7.52 5.06 -8.63
N SER A 166 -7.28 4.20 -7.64
CA SER A 166 -6.46 4.54 -6.46
C SER A 166 -5.14 3.79 -6.52
N VAL A 167 -4.09 4.38 -5.94
CA VAL A 167 -2.75 3.79 -5.91
C VAL A 167 -2.17 3.91 -4.51
N SER A 168 -1.65 2.81 -3.99
CA SER A 168 -0.83 2.76 -2.78
C SER A 168 0.54 2.21 -3.17
N SER A 169 1.61 2.82 -2.69
CA SER A 169 2.97 2.38 -3.00
C SER A 169 3.83 2.40 -1.75
N SER A 170 4.67 1.38 -1.60
CA SER A 170 5.57 1.27 -0.48
C SER A 170 6.85 0.52 -0.83
N ILE A 171 7.89 0.74 -0.02
CA ILE A 171 9.12 -0.03 -0.08
C ILE A 171 9.17 -0.90 1.18
N VAL A 172 9.36 -2.19 1.01
CA VAL A 172 9.55 -3.15 2.10
C VAL A 172 11.03 -3.54 2.14
N VAL A 173 11.65 -3.42 3.32
CA VAL A 173 13.01 -3.92 3.58
C VAL A 173 13.04 -4.56 4.96
N ASN A 174 13.49 -5.81 5.04
CA ASN A 174 13.58 -6.58 6.29
C ASN A 174 12.24 -6.59 7.06
N GLY A 175 11.14 -6.80 6.33
CA GLY A 175 9.78 -6.80 6.88
C GLY A 175 9.28 -5.45 7.40
N ARG A 176 9.98 -4.34 7.12
CA ARG A 176 9.53 -2.98 7.45
C ARG A 176 9.06 -2.26 6.20
N ARG A 177 7.79 -1.85 6.21
CA ARG A 177 7.15 -1.08 5.15
C ARG A 177 7.33 0.42 5.37
N THR A 178 7.81 1.12 4.35
CA THR A 178 7.84 2.58 4.28
C THR A 178 6.94 3.03 3.13
N GLN A 179 5.92 3.84 3.41
CA GLN A 179 5.05 4.40 2.37
C GLN A 179 5.84 5.37 1.48
N VAL A 180 5.63 5.28 0.17
CA VAL A 180 6.16 6.22 -0.82
C VAL A 180 5.01 6.80 -1.62
N VAL A 181 5.18 8.03 -2.08
CA VAL A 181 4.13 8.72 -2.84
C VAL A 181 4.06 8.11 -4.25
N PRO A 182 2.89 7.74 -4.78
CA PRO A 182 2.78 7.10 -6.10
C PRO A 182 3.47 7.88 -7.23
N GLU A 183 3.36 9.21 -7.22
CA GLU A 183 4.02 10.06 -8.24
C GLU A 183 5.55 10.12 -8.12
N GLU A 184 6.14 9.64 -7.02
CA GLU A 184 7.59 9.49 -6.87
C GLU A 184 8.11 8.20 -7.52
N VAL A 185 7.23 7.24 -7.83
CA VAL A 185 7.60 5.92 -8.36
C VAL A 185 6.98 5.61 -9.73
N LEU A 186 5.88 6.25 -10.09
CA LEU A 186 5.18 6.08 -11.37
C LEU A 186 5.18 7.38 -12.19
N GLU A 187 5.39 7.27 -13.49
CA GLU A 187 5.11 8.33 -14.47
C GLU A 187 3.76 8.13 -15.16
N GLY A 188 3.27 9.18 -15.83
CA GLY A 188 2.05 9.06 -16.64
C GLY A 188 0.76 8.99 -15.82
N ILE A 189 0.79 9.32 -14.53
CA ILE A 189 -0.40 9.46 -13.68
C ILE A 189 -0.56 10.90 -13.22
N THR A 190 -1.81 11.34 -13.10
CA THR A 190 -2.17 12.61 -12.47
C THR A 190 -3.18 12.39 -11.37
N LYS A 191 -3.05 13.14 -10.26
CA LYS A 191 -4.11 13.18 -9.24
C LYS A 191 -5.34 13.85 -9.84
N VAL A 192 -6.46 13.16 -9.71
CA VAL A 192 -7.76 13.75 -10.03
C VAL A 192 -8.18 14.57 -8.82
N GLY A 193 -8.24 15.89 -9.01
CA GLY A 193 -8.75 16.81 -7.99
C GLY A 193 -10.16 16.38 -7.58
N ARG A 194 -10.48 16.48 -6.28
CA ARG A 194 -11.87 16.33 -5.87
C ARG A 194 -12.64 17.50 -6.47
N ASN A 195 -13.59 17.24 -7.36
CA ASN A 195 -14.58 18.25 -7.68
C ASN A 195 -15.41 18.47 -6.42
N GLU A 196 -15.28 19.65 -5.80
CA GLU A 196 -16.14 20.05 -4.67
C GLU A 196 -17.62 19.92 -5.05
N GLU A 197 -17.96 20.11 -6.33
CA GLU A 197 -19.30 19.90 -6.88
C GLU A 197 -19.77 18.45 -6.81
N ASP A 198 -18.91 17.46 -7.08
CA ASP A 198 -19.29 16.04 -7.00
C ASP A 198 -19.49 15.61 -5.54
N GLU A 199 -18.70 16.14 -4.59
CA GLU A 199 -18.94 15.94 -3.16
C GLU A 199 -20.25 16.61 -2.72
N VAL A 200 -20.52 17.84 -3.17
CA VAL A 200 -21.77 18.55 -2.84
C VAL A 200 -22.98 17.85 -3.47
N ILE A 201 -22.89 17.34 -4.69
CA ILE A 201 -23.96 16.57 -5.36
C ILE A 201 -24.20 15.25 -4.62
N LYS A 202 -23.14 14.52 -4.26
CA LYS A 202 -23.24 13.26 -3.51
C LYS A 202 -23.76 13.49 -2.10
N LEU A 203 -23.35 14.56 -1.43
CA LEU A 203 -23.89 14.98 -0.13
C LEU A 203 -25.36 15.35 -0.26
N ARG A 204 -25.75 16.10 -1.30
CA ARG A 204 -27.15 16.47 -1.55
C ARG A 204 -28.04 15.27 -1.87
N SER A 205 -27.56 14.32 -2.68
CA SER A 205 -28.33 13.12 -3.00
C SER A 205 -28.51 12.22 -1.77
N GLN A 206 -27.47 12.07 -0.95
CA GLN A 206 -27.54 11.28 0.29
C GLN A 206 -28.36 11.98 1.37
N MET A 207 -28.33 13.32 1.44
CA MET A 207 -29.22 14.10 2.30
C MET A 207 -30.68 14.01 1.85
N SER A 208 -30.93 13.98 0.53
CA SER A 208 -32.26 13.76 -0.05
C SER A 208 -32.80 12.38 0.32
N GLU A 209 -32.01 11.32 0.14
CA GLU A 209 -32.39 9.96 0.55
C GLU A 209 -32.63 9.85 2.07
N PHE A 210 -31.83 10.57 2.88
CA PHE A 210 -32.00 10.60 4.33
C PHE A 210 -33.24 11.38 4.76
N GLN A 211 -33.57 12.48 4.06
CA GLN A 211 -34.80 13.24 4.28
C GLN A 211 -36.03 12.45 3.84
N GLU A 212 -35.98 11.77 2.69
CA GLU A 212 -37.04 10.89 2.22
C GLU A 212 -37.30 9.73 3.22
N ALA A 213 -36.24 9.11 3.72
CA ALA A 213 -36.32 8.07 4.74
C ALA A 213 -36.88 8.57 6.08
N GLN A 214 -36.68 9.85 6.44
CA GLN A 214 -37.28 10.46 7.63
C GLN A 214 -38.74 10.88 7.41
N THR A 215 -39.11 11.33 6.22
CA THR A 215 -40.50 11.68 5.90
C THR A 215 -41.40 10.45 5.75
N LEU A 216 -40.84 9.28 5.46
CA LEU A 216 -41.59 8.02 5.41
C LEU A 216 -41.88 7.45 6.81
N ASP A 217 -41.32 8.01 7.88
CA ASP A 217 -41.44 7.46 9.22
C ASP A 217 -41.60 8.52 10.33
N PHE A 218 -42.41 9.56 10.15
CA PHE A 218 -42.99 10.31 11.29
C PHE A 218 -44.32 10.98 10.92
N GLY A 219 -45.41 10.43 11.49
CA GLY A 219 -46.59 11.24 11.79
C GLY A 219 -46.25 12.27 12.89
N ASP A 220 -46.74 13.50 12.68
CA ASP A 220 -46.93 14.58 13.64
C ASP A 220 -45.93 14.66 14.81
N GLY A 221 -44.77 15.30 14.59
CA GLY A 221 -43.81 15.65 15.64
C GLY A 221 -42.83 16.74 15.19
N GLU A 222 -42.63 17.75 16.04
CA GLU A 222 -42.05 19.07 15.75
C GLU A 222 -40.67 19.12 15.03
N PHE A 223 -40.55 20.09 14.13
CA PHE A 223 -39.36 20.42 13.33
C PHE A 223 -38.26 21.06 14.19
N PHE A 224 -37.12 20.37 14.40
CA PHE A 224 -35.91 20.98 14.97
C PHE A 224 -35.02 21.54 13.85
N GLY A 225 -34.76 22.85 13.89
CA GLY A 225 -33.99 23.58 12.87
C GLY A 225 -32.49 23.27 12.87
N LEU A 226 -31.89 23.33 11.68
CA LEU A 226 -30.47 23.06 11.36
C LEU A 226 -29.41 23.85 12.18
N LYS A 227 -29.80 24.81 13.02
CA LYS A 227 -28.86 25.64 13.78
C LYS A 227 -28.35 24.97 15.07
N ASP A 228 -29.08 24.00 15.61
CA ASP A 228 -28.76 23.41 16.93
C ASP A 228 -27.77 22.24 16.88
N ILE A 229 -27.44 21.74 15.69
CA ILE A 229 -26.44 20.66 15.51
C ILE A 229 -25.00 21.22 15.51
N PHE A 230 -24.81 22.49 15.13
CA PHE A 230 -23.48 23.10 14.98
C PHE A 230 -22.93 23.73 16.26
N LEU A 231 -23.78 24.06 17.23
CA LEU A 231 -23.39 24.69 18.50
C LEU A 231 -23.57 23.69 19.63
N GLY A 232 -22.53 22.88 19.86
CA GLY A 232 -22.50 21.77 20.82
C GLY A 232 -23.03 22.09 22.21
N ARG A 233 -24.35 21.95 22.40
CA ARG A 233 -24.99 21.82 23.70
C ARG A 233 -25.41 20.37 23.88
N SER A 234 -24.72 19.69 24.79
CA SER A 234 -25.04 18.36 25.25
C SER A 234 -26.29 18.40 26.12
N SER A 235 -27.35 17.73 25.68
CA SER A 235 -28.39 17.22 26.58
C SER A 235 -28.42 15.70 26.46
N HIS A 236 -28.49 15.05 27.63
CA HIS A 236 -28.37 13.62 27.82
C HIS A 236 -29.41 12.81 27.03
N GLY A 237 -28.94 11.79 26.30
CA GLY A 237 -29.81 10.77 25.71
C GLY A 237 -29.31 10.25 24.36
N SER A 238 -28.78 9.03 24.36
CA SER A 238 -28.64 8.13 23.20
C SER A 238 -28.12 8.73 21.87
N ARG A 239 -26.83 9.11 21.80
CA ARG A 239 -26.14 9.44 20.53
C ARG A 239 -24.71 8.89 20.45
N LYS A 240 -24.49 7.64 20.85
CA LYS A 240 -23.17 6.98 20.69
C LYS A 240 -22.98 6.32 19.31
N HIS A 241 -24.05 6.06 18.55
CA HIS A 241 -23.96 5.46 17.21
C HIS A 241 -23.70 6.47 16.07
N SER A 242 -24.03 7.76 16.23
CA SER A 242 -23.83 8.76 15.17
C SER A 242 -22.42 9.34 15.12
N LEU A 243 -21.71 9.40 16.25
CA LEU A 243 -20.33 9.90 16.29
C LEU A 243 -19.31 8.88 15.78
N TRP A 244 -19.60 7.57 15.85
CA TRP A 244 -18.75 6.54 15.27
C TRP A 244 -18.85 6.52 13.74
N SER A 245 -20.04 6.80 13.17
CA SER A 245 -20.20 6.92 11.71
C SER A 245 -19.55 8.19 11.16
N LEU A 246 -19.65 9.33 11.85
CA LEU A 246 -19.01 10.59 11.45
C LEU A 246 -17.47 10.55 11.55
N ARG A 247 -16.91 9.80 12.50
CA ARG A 247 -15.45 9.64 12.62
C ARG A 247 -14.87 8.70 11.56
N ASN A 248 -15.65 7.73 11.08
CA ASN A 248 -15.34 6.95 9.88
C ASN A 248 -15.67 7.68 8.57
N PHE A 249 -16.55 8.70 8.60
CA PHE A 249 -16.90 9.54 7.46
C PHE A 249 -15.73 10.45 7.02
N PHE A 250 -14.86 10.83 7.96
CA PHE A 250 -13.58 11.49 7.67
C PHE A 250 -12.41 10.52 7.44
N ARG A 251 -12.68 9.28 7.01
CA ARG A 251 -11.64 8.49 6.36
C ARG A 251 -11.30 9.23 5.07
N LYS A 252 -10.20 10.01 5.08
CA LYS A 252 -9.66 10.67 3.88
C LYS A 252 -9.77 9.66 2.74
N SER A 253 -10.67 9.91 1.79
CA SER A 253 -10.75 9.08 0.60
C SER A 253 -9.38 9.11 -0.04
N GLU A 254 -8.80 7.92 -0.27
CA GLU A 254 -7.53 7.77 -0.96
C GLU A 254 -7.55 8.62 -2.25
N PRO A 255 -6.46 9.34 -2.57
CA PRO A 255 -6.40 10.13 -3.78
C PRO A 255 -6.69 9.26 -5.00
N ARG A 256 -7.47 9.82 -5.94
CA ARG A 256 -7.76 9.20 -7.23
C ARG A 256 -6.72 9.63 -8.25
N TYR A 257 -6.39 8.75 -9.17
CA TYR A 257 -5.43 8.96 -10.24
C TYR A 257 -6.04 8.62 -11.58
N ARG A 258 -5.54 9.27 -12.63
CA ARG A 258 -5.86 8.99 -14.04
C ARG A 258 -4.58 8.87 -14.85
N LEU A 259 -4.59 7.98 -15.86
CA LEU A 259 -3.51 7.90 -16.83
C LEU A 259 -3.49 9.15 -17.73
N LEU A 260 -2.29 9.57 -18.09
CA LEU A 260 -2.05 10.64 -19.08
C LEU A 260 -1.75 10.07 -20.47
N LEU A 261 -1.69 8.74 -20.59
CA LEU A 261 -1.35 8.01 -21.80
C LEU A 261 -2.41 6.95 -22.07
N ASP A 262 -2.93 6.93 -23.29
CA ASP A 262 -3.79 5.87 -23.79
C ASP A 262 -2.97 4.82 -24.56
N LEU A 263 -3.33 3.55 -24.39
CA LEU A 263 -2.75 2.43 -25.14
C LEU A 263 -3.64 2.08 -26.34
N ASP A 264 -3.40 2.70 -27.48
CA ASP A 264 -4.24 2.53 -28.68
C ASP A 264 -3.53 1.85 -29.86
N THR A 265 -2.22 1.63 -29.78
CA THR A 265 -1.48 0.99 -30.87
C THR A 265 -1.70 -0.52 -30.91
N GLU A 266 -1.68 -1.09 -32.11
CA GLU A 266 -1.82 -2.54 -32.36
C GLU A 266 -0.82 -3.36 -31.54
N LYS A 267 0.44 -2.91 -31.49
CA LYS A 267 1.50 -3.57 -30.70
C LYS A 267 1.19 -3.63 -29.21
N GLU A 268 0.59 -2.58 -28.65
CA GLU A 268 0.21 -2.56 -27.24
C GLU A 268 -1.00 -3.47 -26.98
N GLN A 269 -1.95 -3.55 -27.92
CA GLN A 269 -3.07 -4.46 -27.83
C GLN A 269 -2.62 -5.93 -27.88
N GLU A 270 -1.70 -6.28 -28.78
CA GLU A 270 -1.10 -7.62 -28.87
C GLU A 270 -0.39 -8.01 -27.57
N LEU A 271 0.40 -7.11 -26.98
CA LEU A 271 1.07 -7.36 -25.70
C LEU A 271 0.05 -7.57 -24.57
N GLN A 272 -0.99 -6.74 -24.52
CA GLN A 272 -2.07 -6.88 -23.56
C GLN A 272 -2.83 -8.21 -23.72
N ASP A 273 -3.01 -8.69 -24.94
CA ASP A 273 -3.60 -10.00 -25.23
C ASP A 273 -2.71 -11.13 -24.70
N GLU A 274 -1.40 -11.06 -24.94
CA GLU A 274 -0.45 -12.06 -24.44
C GLU A 274 -0.41 -12.09 -22.91
N TRP A 275 -0.37 -10.92 -22.25
CA TRP A 275 -0.43 -10.85 -20.80
C TRP A 275 -1.75 -11.37 -20.24
N PHE A 276 -2.87 -11.07 -20.89
CA PHE A 276 -4.18 -11.54 -20.47
C PHE A 276 -4.30 -13.06 -20.50
N LYS A 277 -3.65 -13.74 -21.46
CA LYS A 277 -3.61 -15.23 -21.54
C LYS A 277 -2.89 -15.87 -20.36
N GLN A 278 -2.02 -15.13 -19.67
CA GLN A 278 -1.32 -15.62 -18.47
C GLN A 278 -2.21 -15.64 -17.22
N VAL A 279 -3.39 -14.99 -17.27
CA VAL A 279 -4.32 -14.89 -16.13
C VAL A 279 -5.38 -15.98 -16.22
N ARG A 280 -5.44 -16.84 -15.19
CA ARG A 280 -6.39 -17.96 -15.12
C ARG A 280 -7.26 -17.88 -13.87
N LEU A 281 -8.52 -18.29 -14.01
CA LEU A 281 -9.40 -18.57 -12.88
C LEU A 281 -9.16 -20.01 -12.38
N PRO A 282 -9.36 -20.31 -11.08
CA PRO A 282 -9.20 -21.66 -10.58
C PRO A 282 -10.27 -22.62 -11.15
N ASP A 283 -9.87 -23.87 -11.46
CA ASP A 283 -10.73 -24.92 -12.05
C ASP A 283 -11.99 -25.24 -11.24
N LYS A 284 -12.01 -24.90 -9.95
CA LYS A 284 -13.19 -24.96 -9.10
C LYS A 284 -13.33 -23.63 -8.36
N PRO A 285 -14.50 -22.95 -8.42
CA PRO A 285 -14.75 -21.86 -7.51
C PRO A 285 -14.66 -22.41 -6.09
N ARG A 286 -13.74 -21.87 -5.27
CA ARG A 286 -13.78 -22.15 -3.83
C ARG A 286 -15.15 -21.72 -3.34
N ARG A 287 -15.94 -22.68 -2.84
CA ARG A 287 -17.24 -22.40 -2.20
C ARG A 287 -17.02 -21.38 -1.07
N SER A 288 -17.96 -20.44 -0.94
CA SER A 288 -18.00 -19.26 -0.05
C SER A 288 -17.11 -18.09 -0.53
N TRP A 289 -17.63 -16.91 -0.85
CA TRP A 289 -18.70 -16.17 -0.17
C TRP A 289 -19.69 -15.55 -1.16
N ALA A 290 -20.97 -15.88 -0.97
CA ALA A 290 -22.05 -15.05 -1.46
C ALA A 290 -21.99 -13.70 -0.72
N TRP A 291 -22.05 -12.61 -1.49
CA TRP A 291 -22.74 -11.36 -1.15
C TRP A 291 -22.64 -10.88 0.30
N ILE A 292 -21.71 -9.97 0.56
CA ILE A 292 -21.93 -8.89 1.53
C ILE A 292 -21.83 -7.57 0.76
N SER A 293 -22.83 -7.33 -0.09
CA SER A 293 -23.39 -6.00 -0.24
C SER A 293 -24.79 -6.06 0.36
N ARG A 294 -25.13 -5.08 1.19
CA ARG A 294 -26.53 -4.80 1.53
C ARG A 294 -27.33 -4.56 0.26
#